data_AF-B9LWL7-F1
#
_entry.id   AF-B9LWL7-F1
#
_cell.length_a   1.000
_cell.length_b   1.000
_cell.length_c   1.000
_cell.angle_alpha   90.00
_cell.angle_beta   90.00
_cell.angle_gamma   90.00
#
_symmetry.space_group_name_H-M   'P 1'
#
loop_
_entity.id
_entity.type
_entity.pdbx_description
1 polymer ?
#
loop_
_entity_poly.entity_id
_entity_poly.type
_entity_poly.pdbx_seq_one_letter_code
_entity_poly.pdbx_strand_id
1 'polypeptide(L)'
;MTNDTLTDGLTNDRYVKAVRLVDDFEDEVYDRIKDTLDDIMTSEQEGLFDNNLDYDKGHNPTPGPTYGTLRFEGTMMQTNSDGNNLKLNIGLEWVEPETQGRDEWPEPLLCYVYYKIKYAPTEPFQAVSAATRESNEWDAISVGDEQWDSGQRVAPGIFYVPIVDGDDIEEGLSVLGDHCTTFVQQMVE
;
A
#
# COMPACT_ATOMS: atom_id res chain seq x y z
N MET A 1 42.70 10.99 24.07
CA MET A 1 41.34 11.17 23.56
C MET A 1 40.65 12.15 24.48
N THR A 2 40.17 13.27 23.96
CA THR A 2 39.35 14.21 24.73
C THR A 2 37.93 13.66 24.84
N ASN A 3 37.23 13.97 25.92
CA ASN A 3 35.82 13.57 26.08
C ASN A 3 34.97 14.03 24.90
N ASP A 4 35.30 15.17 24.29
CA ASP A 4 34.62 15.69 23.10
C ASP A 4 34.66 14.73 21.91
N THR A 5 35.78 14.05 21.65
CA THR A 5 35.85 13.07 20.54
C THR A 5 35.00 11.81 20.82
N LEU A 6 34.87 11.40 22.08
CA LEU A 6 34.03 10.26 22.48
C LEU A 6 32.55 10.63 22.46
N THR A 7 32.18 11.83 22.91
CA THR A 7 30.80 12.32 22.90
C THR A 7 30.33 12.65 21.49
N ASP A 8 31.13 13.33 20.68
CA ASP A 8 30.82 13.61 19.27
C ASP A 8 30.82 12.31 18.46
N GLY A 9 31.74 11.39 18.75
CA GLY A 9 31.77 10.05 18.15
C GLY A 9 30.51 9.25 18.48
N LEU A 10 30.07 9.22 19.74
CA LEU A 10 28.84 8.55 20.16
C LEU A 10 27.57 9.21 19.62
N THR A 11 27.57 10.53 19.47
CA THR A 11 26.42 11.26 18.92
C THR A 11 26.34 11.07 17.40
N ASN A 12 27.46 11.12 16.69
CA ASN A 12 27.53 10.79 15.27
C ASN A 12 27.19 9.31 15.01
N ASP A 13 27.65 8.39 15.86
CA ASP A 13 27.31 6.97 15.76
C ASP A 13 25.82 6.72 16.07
N ARG A 14 25.18 7.53 16.93
CA ARG A 14 23.72 7.50 17.12
C ARG A 14 22.97 7.93 15.87
N TYR A 15 23.43 8.96 15.16
CA TYR A 15 22.81 9.36 13.90
C TYR A 15 22.98 8.28 12.82
N VAL A 16 24.18 7.70 12.68
CA VAL A 16 24.42 6.60 11.74
C VAL A 16 23.57 5.37 12.09
N LYS A 17 23.43 5.03 13.37
CA LYS A 17 22.55 3.95 13.83
C LYS A 17 21.08 4.26 13.60
N ALA A 18 20.64 5.50 13.80
CA ALA A 18 19.26 5.89 13.54
C ALA A 18 18.91 5.81 12.05
N VAL A 19 19.82 6.24 11.17
CA VAL A 19 19.64 6.09 9.71
C VAL A 19 19.56 4.62 9.33
N ARG A 20 20.48 3.78 9.83
CA ARG A 20 20.44 2.34 9.56
C ARG A 20 19.17 1.66 10.07
N LEU A 21 18.65 2.07 11.23
CA LEU A 21 17.39 1.53 11.74
C LEU A 21 16.21 1.89 10.84
N VAL A 22 16.22 3.08 10.23
CA VAL A 22 15.20 3.47 9.25
C VAL A 22 15.36 2.64 7.97
N ASP A 23 16.58 2.50 7.46
CA ASP A 23 16.87 1.70 6.26
C ASP A 23 16.45 0.23 6.48
N ASP A 24 16.85 -0.38 7.61
CA ASP A 24 16.52 -1.77 7.95
C ASP A 24 15.00 -1.97 8.09
N PHE A 25 14.30 -1.01 8.71
CA PHE A 25 12.84 -1.03 8.82
C PHE A 25 12.16 -0.91 7.45
N GLU A 26 12.60 0.04 6.61
CA GLU A 26 12.03 0.20 5.27
C GLU A 26 12.24 -1.06 4.44
N ASP A 27 13.44 -1.65 4.48
CA ASP A 27 13.75 -2.88 3.74
C ASP A 27 12.90 -4.07 4.20
N GLU A 28 12.70 -4.26 5.52
CA GLU A 28 11.81 -5.28 6.07
C GLU A 28 10.36 -5.10 5.58
N VAL A 29 9.89 -3.86 5.58
CA VAL A 29 8.54 -3.55 5.08
C VAL A 29 8.44 -3.75 3.57
N TYR A 30 9.46 -3.39 2.79
CA TYR A 30 9.51 -3.68 1.36
C TYR A 30 9.45 -5.19 1.09
N ASP A 31 10.25 -5.98 1.79
CA ASP A 31 10.21 -7.44 1.65
C ASP A 31 8.81 -7.98 1.94
N ARG A 32 8.12 -7.46 2.96
CA ARG A 32 6.74 -7.88 3.27
C ARG A 32 5.71 -7.48 2.20
N ILE A 33 5.80 -6.26 1.67
CA ILE A 33 4.91 -5.82 0.58
C ILE A 33 5.18 -6.67 -0.67
N LYS A 34 6.45 -6.96 -0.95
CA LYS A 34 6.85 -7.77 -2.10
C LYS A 34 6.32 -9.20 -1.97
N ASP A 35 6.53 -9.85 -0.82
CA ASP A 35 6.02 -11.21 -0.57
C ASP A 35 4.51 -11.26 -0.79
N THR A 36 3.78 -10.28 -0.27
CA THR A 36 2.32 -10.18 -0.46
C THR A 36 1.94 -10.04 -1.92
N LEU A 37 2.69 -9.24 -2.70
CA LEU A 37 2.45 -9.08 -4.13
C LEU A 37 2.78 -10.35 -4.91
N ASP A 38 3.89 -11.00 -4.60
CA ASP A 38 4.29 -12.29 -5.17
C ASP A 38 3.20 -13.35 -4.92
N ASP A 39 2.65 -13.41 -3.70
CA ASP A 39 1.56 -14.34 -3.33
C ASP A 39 0.28 -14.06 -4.14
N ILE A 40 -0.13 -12.80 -4.28
CA ILE A 40 -1.29 -12.43 -5.11
C ILE A 40 -1.06 -12.84 -6.57
N MET A 41 0.12 -12.53 -7.12
CA MET A 41 0.45 -12.74 -8.53
C MET A 41 0.64 -14.22 -8.88
N THR A 42 0.97 -15.07 -7.91
CA THR A 42 1.16 -16.53 -8.09
C THR A 42 -0.01 -17.38 -7.61
N SER A 43 -1.08 -16.74 -7.11
CA SER A 43 -2.33 -17.39 -6.70
C SER A 43 -3.10 -18.00 -7.90
N GLU A 44 -4.32 -18.50 -7.65
CA GLU A 44 -5.24 -18.96 -8.71
C GLU A 44 -5.54 -17.87 -9.78
N GLN A 45 -5.14 -16.63 -9.51
CA GLN A 45 -5.25 -15.47 -10.40
C GLN A 45 -3.98 -15.20 -11.22
N GLU A 46 -3.02 -16.12 -11.31
CA GLU A 46 -1.77 -15.97 -12.10
C GLU A 46 -2.04 -15.52 -13.55
N GLY A 47 -3.16 -15.97 -14.12
CA GLY A 47 -3.63 -15.61 -15.45
C GLY A 47 -4.15 -14.18 -15.59
N LEU A 48 -4.01 -13.32 -14.58
CA LEU A 48 -4.33 -11.89 -14.66
C LEU A 48 -3.08 -11.00 -14.71
N PHE A 49 -1.89 -11.52 -14.43
CA PHE A 49 -0.67 -10.70 -14.25
C PHE A 49 0.39 -10.97 -15.31
N ASP A 50 1.23 -9.96 -15.59
CA ASP A 50 2.41 -10.14 -16.44
C ASP A 50 3.53 -10.87 -15.67
N ASN A 51 4.04 -11.94 -16.25
CA ASN A 51 5.03 -12.84 -15.66
C ASN A 51 6.42 -12.22 -15.47
N ASN A 52 6.64 -11.00 -15.97
CA ASN A 52 7.95 -10.33 -15.88
C ASN A 52 8.22 -9.62 -14.54
N LEU A 53 7.25 -9.56 -13.61
CA LEU A 53 7.42 -9.01 -12.25
C LEU A 53 8.28 -7.73 -12.22
N ASP A 54 7.95 -6.74 -13.06
CA ASP A 54 8.69 -5.49 -13.12
C ASP A 54 8.24 -4.59 -11.96
N TYR A 55 8.96 -4.69 -10.85
CA TYR A 55 8.65 -4.01 -9.61
C TYR A 55 9.24 -2.60 -9.59
N ASP A 56 8.38 -1.58 -9.68
CA ASP A 56 8.77 -0.20 -9.41
C ASP A 56 8.70 0.10 -7.90
N LYS A 57 9.86 0.16 -7.25
CA LYS A 57 10.01 0.65 -5.86
C LYS A 57 9.70 2.15 -5.83
N GLY A 58 8.57 2.54 -5.25
CA GLY A 58 8.21 3.94 -5.08
C GLY A 58 8.57 4.44 -3.68
N HIS A 59 9.54 5.36 -3.56
CA HIS A 59 9.79 6.15 -2.35
C HIS A 59 9.75 7.64 -2.72
N ASN A 60 8.64 8.31 -2.41
CA ASN A 60 8.45 9.73 -2.72
C ASN A 60 8.09 10.52 -1.46
N PRO A 61 9.00 11.34 -0.91
CA PRO A 61 8.60 12.42 -0.01
C PRO A 61 7.82 13.44 -0.86
N THR A 62 6.50 13.36 -0.81
CA THR A 62 5.64 14.11 -1.71
C THR A 62 5.07 15.33 -0.98
N PRO A 63 5.09 16.53 -1.58
CA PRO A 63 4.28 17.62 -1.08
C PRO A 63 2.79 17.28 -1.30
N GLY A 64 2.10 16.85 -0.24
CA GLY A 64 0.71 16.40 -0.29
C GLY A 64 0.23 15.84 1.05
N PRO A 65 -1.00 15.29 1.10
CA PRO A 65 -1.58 14.66 2.30
C PRO A 65 -0.81 13.43 2.82
N THR A 66 0.04 12.87 1.97
CA THR A 66 0.87 11.70 2.24
C THR A 66 2.31 12.14 2.55
N TYR A 67 2.75 11.90 3.78
CA TYR A 67 4.11 12.19 4.26
C TYR A 67 5.16 11.25 3.64
N GLY A 68 4.76 10.03 3.29
CA GLY A 68 5.61 9.06 2.62
C GLY A 68 4.82 7.86 2.13
N THR A 69 5.38 7.17 1.14
CA THR A 69 4.80 5.97 0.54
C THR A 69 5.90 4.95 0.36
N LEU A 70 5.65 3.70 0.75
CA LEU A 70 6.38 2.53 0.28
C LEU A 70 5.39 1.67 -0.50
N ARG A 71 5.68 1.35 -1.76
CA ARG A 71 4.78 0.53 -2.59
C ARG A 71 5.52 -0.28 -3.64
N PHE A 72 4.87 -1.35 -4.06
CA PHE A 72 5.13 -2.03 -5.32
C PHE A 72 3.93 -1.86 -6.28
N GLU A 73 4.21 -2.02 -7.56
CA GLU A 73 3.24 -1.95 -8.65
C GLU A 73 3.42 -3.18 -9.54
N GLY A 74 2.38 -3.98 -9.69
CA GLY A 74 2.32 -5.12 -10.60
C GLY A 74 1.48 -4.79 -11.84
N THR A 75 2.00 -5.11 -13.02
CA THR A 75 1.27 -4.92 -14.28
C THR A 75 0.32 -6.09 -14.52
N MET A 76 -0.93 -5.79 -14.83
CA MET A 76 -1.96 -6.77 -15.18
C MET A 76 -2.06 -6.94 -16.70
N MET A 77 -2.55 -8.09 -17.15
CA MET A 77 -2.73 -8.39 -18.58
C MET A 77 -3.97 -7.69 -19.18
N GLN A 78 -4.92 -7.28 -18.34
CA GLN A 78 -6.12 -6.59 -18.78
C GLN A 78 -5.82 -5.16 -19.20
N THR A 79 -6.62 -4.66 -20.15
CA THR A 79 -6.63 -3.26 -20.56
C THR A 79 -8.01 -2.67 -20.35
N ASN A 80 -8.06 -1.39 -19.98
CA ASN A 80 -9.31 -0.65 -19.91
C ASN A 80 -9.79 -0.25 -21.33
N SER A 81 -10.96 0.39 -21.42
CA SER A 81 -11.54 0.85 -22.70
C SER A 81 -10.68 1.83 -23.49
N ASP A 82 -9.75 2.51 -22.82
CA ASP A 82 -8.81 3.47 -23.41
C ASP A 82 -7.50 2.80 -23.86
N GLY A 83 -7.36 1.48 -23.67
CA GLY A 83 -6.17 0.70 -24.01
C GLY A 83 -5.05 0.79 -22.97
N ASN A 84 -5.30 1.31 -21.76
CA ASN A 84 -4.31 1.34 -20.68
C ASN A 84 -4.26 -0.01 -19.97
N ASN A 85 -3.05 -0.55 -19.76
CA ASN A 85 -2.86 -1.73 -18.90
C ASN A 85 -3.27 -1.39 -17.47
N LEU A 86 -4.03 -2.29 -16.84
CA LEU A 86 -4.35 -2.19 -15.43
C LEU A 86 -3.10 -2.43 -14.58
N LYS A 87 -3.04 -1.80 -13.41
CA LYS A 87 -1.90 -1.95 -12.52
C LYS A 87 -2.33 -2.10 -11.06
N LEU A 88 -1.92 -3.19 -10.43
CA LEU A 88 -2.13 -3.40 -9.01
C LEU A 88 -1.03 -2.69 -8.22
N ASN A 89 -1.42 -1.71 -7.42
CA ASN A 89 -0.57 -1.13 -6.40
C ASN A 89 -0.87 -1.79 -5.07
N ILE A 90 0.18 -2.18 -4.34
CA ILE A 90 0.10 -2.57 -2.94
C ILE A 90 1.23 -1.89 -2.16
N GLY A 91 0.96 -1.47 -0.94
CA GLY A 91 1.96 -0.79 -0.13
C GLY A 91 1.39 -0.18 1.13
N LEU A 92 2.06 0.84 1.62
CA LEU A 92 1.63 1.64 2.75
C LEU A 92 1.86 3.13 2.49
N GLU A 93 1.06 3.95 3.16
CA GLU A 93 1.24 5.39 3.17
C GLU A 93 1.17 5.93 4.60
N TRP A 94 2.12 6.79 4.95
CA TRP A 94 2.02 7.66 6.11
C TRP A 94 1.21 8.88 5.70
N VAL A 95 0.02 9.06 6.28
CA VAL A 95 -0.90 10.13 5.89
C VAL A 95 -1.38 10.93 7.09
N GLU A 96 -1.90 12.11 6.82
CA GLU A 96 -2.84 12.75 7.74
C GLU A 96 -4.18 12.00 7.72
N PRO A 97 -4.75 11.64 8.88
CA PRO A 97 -6.05 10.94 8.98
C PRO A 97 -7.15 11.57 8.10
N GLU A 98 -7.29 12.90 8.11
CA GLU A 98 -8.40 13.60 7.46
C GLU A 98 -8.49 13.43 5.93
N THR A 99 -7.49 12.78 5.31
CA THR A 99 -7.30 12.75 3.86
C THR A 99 -8.17 11.68 3.19
N GLN A 100 -8.44 10.52 3.81
CA GLN A 100 -9.20 9.41 3.19
C GLN A 100 -10.73 9.50 3.26
N GLY A 101 -11.30 10.70 3.47
CA GLY A 101 -12.76 10.87 3.48
C GLY A 101 -13.46 10.11 4.62
N ARG A 102 -12.73 9.80 5.70
CA ARG A 102 -13.23 9.16 6.90
C ARG A 102 -13.27 10.18 8.03
N ASP A 103 -14.40 10.25 8.72
CA ASP A 103 -14.60 11.16 9.86
C ASP A 103 -13.87 10.71 11.13
N GLU A 104 -13.58 9.41 11.25
CA GLU A 104 -12.99 8.79 12.45
C GLU A 104 -11.82 7.87 12.10
N TRP A 105 -10.68 8.08 12.74
CA TRP A 105 -9.50 7.22 12.65
C TRP A 105 -9.13 6.68 14.02
N PRO A 106 -8.50 5.48 14.08
CA PRO A 106 -7.92 5.04 15.32
C PRO A 106 -6.83 6.02 15.77
N GLU A 107 -6.80 6.31 17.07
CA GLU A 107 -5.76 7.09 17.71
C GLU A 107 -4.98 6.20 18.68
N PRO A 108 -3.64 6.05 18.54
CA PRO A 108 -2.79 6.65 17.51
C PRO A 108 -2.94 5.99 16.13
N LEU A 109 -2.71 6.74 15.05
CA LEU A 109 -2.54 6.22 13.69
C LEU A 109 -1.05 6.27 13.33
N LEU A 110 -0.46 5.12 12.99
CA LEU A 110 0.91 5.04 12.48
C LEU A 110 0.93 5.27 10.96
N CYS A 111 0.17 4.48 10.21
CA CYS A 111 0.03 4.54 8.76
C CYS A 111 -1.26 3.80 8.33
N TYR A 112 -1.48 3.64 7.04
CA TYR A 112 -2.29 2.53 6.55
C TYR A 112 -1.51 1.71 5.54
N VAL A 113 -1.82 0.42 5.48
CA VAL A 113 -1.50 -0.44 4.33
C VAL A 113 -2.68 -0.42 3.37
N TYR A 114 -2.43 -0.56 2.07
CA TYR A 114 -3.46 -0.45 1.05
C TYR A 114 -3.16 -1.28 -0.19
N TYR A 115 -4.21 -1.55 -0.96
CA TYR A 115 -4.07 -1.82 -2.38
C TYR A 115 -5.06 -1.00 -3.22
N LYS A 116 -4.73 -0.83 -4.51
CA LYS A 116 -5.62 -0.25 -5.52
C LYS A 116 -5.28 -0.74 -6.91
N ILE A 117 -6.27 -0.77 -7.81
CA ILE A 117 -6.05 -1.11 -9.21
C ILE A 117 -6.21 0.15 -10.07
N LYS A 118 -5.10 0.63 -10.61
CA LYS A 118 -5.10 1.72 -11.59
C LYS A 118 -5.78 1.25 -12.88
N TYR A 119 -6.56 2.15 -13.45
CA TYR A 119 -7.34 2.02 -14.67
C TYR A 119 -8.44 0.96 -14.59
N ALA A 120 -8.76 0.48 -13.38
CA ALA A 120 -9.89 -0.43 -13.17
C ALA A 120 -11.22 0.24 -13.52
N PRO A 121 -12.18 -0.51 -14.09
CA PRO A 121 -13.54 -0.02 -14.29
C PRO A 121 -14.22 0.36 -12.97
N THR A 122 -15.00 1.45 -12.99
CA THR A 122 -15.64 1.97 -11.77
C THR A 122 -16.76 1.07 -11.24
N GLU A 123 -17.57 0.49 -12.12
CA GLU A 123 -18.74 -0.32 -11.72
C GLU A 123 -18.33 -1.62 -10.99
N PRO A 124 -17.41 -2.43 -11.53
CA PRO A 124 -16.71 -3.50 -10.80
C PRO A 124 -16.18 -3.11 -9.42
N PHE A 125 -15.44 -2.00 -9.34
CA PHE A 125 -14.91 -1.49 -8.07
C PHE A 125 -16.02 -1.16 -7.07
N GLN A 126 -17.11 -0.54 -7.51
CA GLN A 126 -18.25 -0.22 -6.66
C GLN A 126 -18.95 -1.49 -6.13
N ALA A 127 -19.08 -2.52 -6.96
CA ALA A 127 -19.66 -3.79 -6.55
C ALA A 127 -18.82 -4.47 -5.45
N VAL A 128 -17.49 -4.56 -5.65
CA VAL A 128 -16.56 -5.12 -4.65
C VAL A 128 -16.53 -4.26 -3.39
N SER A 129 -16.59 -2.94 -3.52
CA SER A 129 -16.67 -2.01 -2.39
C SER A 129 -17.94 -2.21 -1.56
N ALA A 130 -19.08 -2.50 -2.19
CA ALA A 130 -20.32 -2.82 -1.49
C ALA A 130 -20.21 -4.17 -0.77
N ALA A 131 -19.73 -5.21 -1.46
CA ALA A 131 -19.53 -6.53 -0.89
C ALA A 131 -18.57 -6.52 0.32
N THR A 132 -17.51 -5.71 0.25
CA THR A 132 -16.55 -5.54 1.35
C THR A 132 -17.22 -4.95 2.58
N ARG A 133 -18.04 -3.89 2.41
CA ARG A 133 -18.75 -3.22 3.52
C ARG A 133 -19.88 -4.05 4.13
N GLU A 134 -20.46 -4.97 3.37
CA GLU A 134 -21.56 -5.83 3.82
C GLU A 134 -21.08 -7.11 4.51
N SER A 135 -19.80 -7.48 4.34
CA SER A 135 -19.24 -8.72 4.86
C SER A 135 -18.51 -8.52 6.18
N ASN A 136 -18.86 -9.34 7.19
CA ASN A 136 -18.12 -9.41 8.45
C ASN A 136 -16.72 -10.06 8.29
N GLU A 137 -16.46 -10.73 7.17
CA GLU A 137 -15.15 -11.33 6.89
C GLU A 137 -14.08 -10.25 6.67
N TRP A 138 -14.49 -9.10 6.12
CA TRP A 138 -13.59 -8.02 5.71
C TRP A 138 -13.71 -6.78 6.62
N ASP A 139 -14.17 -6.95 7.86
CA ASP A 139 -14.42 -5.86 8.82
C ASP A 139 -13.18 -5.00 9.11
N ALA A 140 -11.98 -5.55 8.94
CA ALA A 140 -10.72 -4.81 9.08
C ALA A 140 -10.43 -3.86 7.89
N ILE A 141 -11.03 -4.11 6.72
CA ILE A 141 -10.76 -3.39 5.49
C ILE A 141 -11.73 -2.22 5.35
N SER A 142 -11.17 -1.02 5.22
CA SER A 142 -11.88 0.20 4.87
C SER A 142 -11.77 0.48 3.36
N VAL A 143 -12.77 1.17 2.82
CA VAL A 143 -12.79 1.62 1.42
C VAL A 143 -12.68 3.14 1.39
N GLY A 144 -11.71 3.66 0.66
CA GLY A 144 -11.40 5.10 0.59
C GLY A 144 -11.32 5.63 -0.84
N ASP A 145 -11.17 6.95 -0.94
CA ASP A 145 -10.97 7.64 -2.21
C ASP A 145 -9.49 7.61 -2.64
N GLU A 146 -9.23 7.68 -3.95
CA GLU A 146 -7.88 7.90 -4.48
C GLU A 146 -7.42 9.34 -4.19
N GLN A 147 -6.34 9.46 -3.41
CA GLN A 147 -5.78 10.73 -2.93
C GLN A 147 -4.89 11.44 -3.93
N TRP A 148 -4.38 10.71 -4.92
CA TRP A 148 -3.44 11.28 -5.89
C TRP A 148 -4.19 12.12 -6.93
N ASP A 149 -4.38 13.40 -6.60
CA ASP A 149 -4.94 14.44 -7.46
C ASP A 149 -3.91 14.92 -8.51
N SER A 150 -3.50 14.00 -9.38
CA SER A 150 -3.15 14.41 -10.74
C SER A 150 -4.44 14.40 -11.55
N GLY A 151 -4.65 15.33 -12.49
CA GLY A 151 -5.95 15.60 -13.15
C GLY A 151 -6.68 14.42 -13.84
N GLN A 152 -6.16 13.21 -13.75
CA GLN A 152 -6.90 11.95 -13.87
C GLN A 152 -6.71 11.14 -12.58
N ARG A 153 -7.79 10.98 -11.79
CA ARG A 153 -7.86 9.88 -10.81
C ARG A 153 -7.62 8.59 -11.58
N VAL A 154 -6.47 7.96 -11.32
CA VAL A 154 -6.07 6.76 -12.07
C VAL A 154 -6.71 5.50 -11.51
N ALA A 155 -7.14 5.49 -10.24
CA ALA A 155 -7.92 4.39 -9.67
C ALA A 155 -9.30 4.90 -9.24
N PRO A 156 -10.35 4.06 -9.28
CA PRO A 156 -11.69 4.42 -8.80
C PRO A 156 -11.77 4.61 -7.27
N GLY A 157 -10.83 4.05 -6.53
CA GLY A 157 -10.68 4.20 -5.07
C GLY A 157 -9.61 3.23 -4.54
N ILE A 158 -9.57 3.07 -3.21
CA ILE A 158 -8.59 2.22 -2.50
C ILE A 158 -9.26 1.30 -1.48
N PHE A 159 -8.61 0.17 -1.18
CA PHE A 159 -8.90 -0.66 -0.01
C PHE A 159 -7.72 -0.57 0.95
N TYR A 160 -7.99 -0.34 2.24
CA TYR A 160 -6.92 -0.08 3.21
C TYR A 160 -7.24 -0.58 4.61
N VAL A 161 -6.19 -0.84 5.38
CA VAL A 161 -6.25 -1.19 6.81
C VAL A 161 -5.45 -0.14 7.58
N PRO A 162 -6.08 0.63 8.50
CA PRO A 162 -5.37 1.52 9.41
C PRO A 162 -4.48 0.73 10.37
N ILE A 163 -3.25 1.18 10.54
CA ILE A 163 -2.24 0.54 11.39
C ILE A 163 -1.95 1.44 12.60
N VAL A 164 -2.00 0.87 13.79
CA VAL A 164 -1.74 1.57 15.06
C VAL A 164 -0.41 1.16 15.68
N ASP A 165 0.04 -0.08 15.42
CA ASP A 165 1.32 -0.64 15.85
C ASP A 165 2.07 -1.22 14.63
N GLY A 166 3.40 -1.11 14.62
CA GLY A 166 4.23 -1.63 13.54
C GLY A 166 4.12 -3.15 13.39
N ASP A 167 3.85 -3.86 14.49
CA ASP A 167 3.64 -5.32 14.48
C ASP A 167 2.40 -5.74 13.66
N ASP A 168 1.44 -4.82 13.44
CA ASP A 168 0.20 -5.09 12.70
C ASP A 168 0.35 -4.91 11.18
N ILE A 169 1.48 -4.40 10.68
CA ILE A 169 1.71 -4.16 9.24
C ILE A 169 1.59 -5.46 8.44
N GLU A 170 2.19 -6.53 8.95
CA GLU A 170 2.17 -7.84 8.32
C GLU A 170 0.75 -8.41 8.23
N GLU A 171 0.00 -8.36 9.33
CA GLU A 171 -1.39 -8.83 9.36
C GLU A 171 -2.26 -8.01 8.40
N GLY A 172 -2.10 -6.69 8.40
CA GLY A 172 -2.82 -5.81 7.48
C GLY A 172 -2.54 -6.11 6.01
N LEU A 173 -1.27 -6.34 5.65
CA LEU A 173 -0.89 -6.74 4.29
C LEU A 173 -1.47 -8.11 3.92
N SER A 174 -1.42 -9.09 4.83
CA SER A 174 -1.99 -10.42 4.61
C SER A 174 -3.49 -10.36 4.34
N VAL A 175 -4.25 -9.63 5.17
CA VAL A 175 -5.70 -9.46 5.00
C VAL A 175 -6.04 -8.78 3.66
N LEU A 176 -5.25 -7.79 3.26
CA LEU A 176 -5.39 -7.15 1.95
C LEU A 176 -5.03 -8.09 0.79
N GLY A 177 -4.04 -8.95 0.97
CA GLY A 177 -3.65 -9.96 -0.02
C GLY A 177 -4.76 -11.00 -0.25
N ASP A 178 -5.37 -11.48 0.81
CA ASP A 178 -6.51 -12.41 0.76
C ASP A 178 -7.73 -11.76 0.08
N HIS A 179 -8.04 -10.52 0.46
CA HIS A 179 -9.14 -9.76 -0.14
C HIS A 179 -8.90 -9.51 -1.63
N CYS A 180 -7.68 -9.09 -1.99
CA CYS A 180 -7.30 -8.86 -3.37
C CYS A 180 -7.42 -10.16 -4.17
N THR A 181 -6.90 -11.29 -3.68
CA THR A 181 -7.00 -12.60 -4.37
C THR A 181 -8.45 -13.03 -4.57
N THR A 182 -9.34 -12.71 -3.63
CA THR A 182 -10.77 -13.02 -3.69
C THR A 182 -11.51 -12.19 -4.75
N PHE A 183 -11.16 -10.90 -4.88
CA PHE A 183 -11.94 -9.94 -5.66
C PHE A 183 -11.27 -9.40 -6.92
N VAL A 184 -9.96 -9.63 -7.12
CA VAL A 184 -9.20 -9.04 -8.24
C VAL A 184 -9.83 -9.36 -9.59
N GLN A 185 -10.27 -10.59 -9.80
CA GLN A 185 -10.95 -10.98 -11.03
C GLN A 185 -12.24 -10.18 -11.24
N GLN A 186 -13.05 -10.02 -10.20
CA GLN A 186 -14.30 -9.25 -10.27
C GLN A 186 -14.05 -7.77 -10.52
N MET A 187 -12.92 -7.22 -10.07
CA MET A 187 -12.57 -5.80 -10.26
C MET A 187 -12.09 -5.49 -11.69
N VAL A 188 -11.73 -6.50 -12.49
CA VAL A 188 -11.15 -6.31 -13.83
C VAL A 188 -11.96 -6.93 -14.98
N GLU A 189 -13.08 -7.59 -14.66
CA GLU A 189 -14.11 -8.04 -15.62
C GLU A 189 -15.05 -6.89 -16.04
#